data_AF-X1I6S4-F1
#
_entry.id   AF-X1I6S4-F1
#
_cell.length_a   1.000
_cell.length_b   1.000
_cell.length_c   1.000
_cell.angle_alpha   90.00
_cell.angle_beta   90.00
_cell.angle_gamma   90.00
#
_symmetry.space_group_name_H-M   'P 1'
#
loop_
_entity.id
_entity.type
_entity.pdbx_description
1 polymer ?
#
loop_
_entity_poly.entity_id
_entity_poly.type
_entity_poly.pdbx_seq_one_letter_code
_entity_poly.pdbx_strand_id
1 'polypeptide(L)'
;RPEFALSRGQLIEIGGAFRIPEIMAQSGAIMREIGTTNRTHLKNYEDAINEQTAALLRVHQSNYRIVGFTKEVPLDELVQLGKKYSRANSGL
;
A
#
# COMPACT_ATOMS: atom_id res chain seq x y z
N ARG A 1 -9.22 -13.94 3.60
CA ARG A 1 -9.80 -12.62 3.25
C ARG A 1 -8.78 -11.95 2.33
N PRO A 2 -9.21 -11.16 1.33
CA PRO A 2 -8.26 -10.45 0.48
C PRO A 2 -7.36 -9.54 1.33
N GLU A 3 -6.08 -9.48 1.00
CA GLU A 3 -5.09 -8.67 1.70
C GLU A 3 -4.61 -7.54 0.79
N PHE A 4 -4.61 -6.31 1.31
CA PHE A 4 -4.13 -5.13 0.59
C PHE A 4 -2.89 -4.58 1.28
N ALA A 5 -1.77 -4.53 0.55
CA ALA A 5 -0.52 -3.97 1.06
C ALA A 5 -0.49 -2.44 0.86
N LEU A 6 -0.14 -1.69 1.91
CA LEU A 6 -0.08 -0.23 1.90
C LEU A 6 1.05 0.28 2.80
N SER A 7 1.75 1.34 2.36
CA SER A 7 2.70 2.09 3.19
C SER A 7 2.08 2.64 4.48
N ARG A 8 2.77 2.48 5.62
CA ARG A 8 2.43 3.17 6.88
C ARG A 8 2.41 4.70 6.74
N GLY A 9 3.25 5.26 5.87
CA GLY A 9 3.27 6.68 5.57
C GLY A 9 2.03 7.20 4.83
N GLN A 10 1.14 6.30 4.42
CA GLN A 10 -0.08 6.58 3.66
C GLN A 10 -1.37 6.28 4.47
N LEU A 11 -1.24 6.01 5.76
CA LEU A 11 -2.37 5.87 6.70
C LEU A 11 -2.84 7.26 7.15
N ILE A 12 -3.60 7.92 6.27
CA ILE A 12 -3.94 9.34 6.41
C ILE A 12 -5.37 9.58 6.89
N GLU A 13 -5.57 10.78 7.41
CA GLU A 13 -6.87 11.38 7.68
C GLU A 13 -7.02 12.68 6.86
N ILE A 14 -8.12 12.80 6.13
CA ILE A 14 -8.46 14.01 5.37
C ILE A 14 -9.77 14.56 5.93
N GLY A 15 -9.75 15.84 6.33
CA GLY A 15 -10.88 16.46 7.00
C GLY A 15 -11.05 15.88 8.41
N GLY A 16 -12.24 15.36 8.72
CA GLY A 16 -12.55 14.72 10.02
C GLY A 16 -13.35 13.42 9.95
N ALA A 17 -13.48 12.82 8.76
CA ALA A 17 -14.28 11.60 8.56
C ALA A 17 -13.70 10.61 7.54
N PHE A 18 -12.62 10.97 6.83
CA PHE A 18 -12.01 10.08 5.83
C PHE A 18 -10.68 9.57 6.34
N ARG A 19 -10.64 8.31 6.79
CA ARG A 19 -9.47 7.67 7.37
C ARG A 19 -9.20 6.36 6.66
N ILE A 20 -8.02 6.21 6.07
CA ILE A 20 -7.65 4.99 5.34
C ILE A 20 -7.84 3.72 6.18
N PRO A 21 -7.43 3.66 7.47
CA PRO A 21 -7.67 2.47 8.29
C PRO A 21 -9.15 2.10 8.45
N GLU A 22 -10.04 3.09 8.56
CA GLU A 22 -11.48 2.85 8.74
C GLU A 22 -12.15 2.37 7.45
N ILE A 23 -11.78 2.97 6.32
CA ILE A 23 -12.24 2.54 4.99
C ILE A 23 -11.79 1.11 4.72
N MET A 24 -10.55 0.79 5.07
CA MET A 24 -9.99 -0.54 4.95
C MET A 24 -10.75 -1.54 5.81
N ALA A 25 -11.06 -1.21 7.07
CA ALA A 25 -11.87 -2.06 7.93
C ALA A 25 -13.28 -2.32 7.37
N GLN A 26 -13.92 -1.31 6.78
CA GLN A 26 -15.24 -1.43 6.14
C GLN A 26 -15.21 -2.28 4.87
N SER A 27 -14.08 -2.32 4.14
CA SER A 27 -13.94 -3.12 2.92
C SER A 27 -13.95 -4.64 3.17
N GLY A 28 -13.74 -5.08 4.41
CA GLY A 28 -13.56 -6.49 4.77
C GLY A 28 -12.22 -7.10 4.35
N ALA A 29 -11.35 -6.33 3.69
CA ALA A 29 -9.97 -6.71 3.40
C ALA A 29 -9.09 -6.63 4.65
N ILE A 30 -8.02 -7.42 4.66
CA ILE A 30 -6.95 -7.30 5.65
C ILE A 30 -6.00 -6.21 5.16
N MET A 31 -5.81 -5.17 5.96
CA MET A 31 -4.83 -4.14 5.69
C MET A 31 -3.44 -4.61 6.15
N ARG A 32 -2.50 -4.80 5.22
CA ARG A 32 -1.11 -5.14 5.53
C ARG A 32 -0.24 -3.89 5.44
N GLU A 33 -0.01 -3.29 6.59
CA GLU A 33 0.79 -2.08 6.73
C GLU A 33 2.29 -2.39 6.64
N ILE A 34 2.98 -1.72 5.72
CA ILE A 34 4.41 -1.98 5.43
C ILE A 34 5.27 -0.71 5.57
N GLY A 35 6.59 -0.90 5.62
CA GLY A 35 7.55 0.21 5.73
C GLY A 35 7.42 0.97 7.05
N THR A 36 7.84 2.23 7.06
CA THR A 36 7.67 3.16 8.17
C THR A 36 6.95 4.43 7.71
N THR A 37 6.61 5.30 8.67
CA THR A 37 5.93 6.58 8.40
C THR A 37 6.63 7.42 7.34
N ASN A 38 7.95 7.55 7.44
CA ASN A 38 8.74 8.40 6.57
C ASN A 38 9.35 7.66 5.37
N ARG A 39 9.56 6.34 5.45
CA ARG A 39 10.28 5.58 4.42
C ARG A 39 9.59 4.27 4.10
N THR A 40 9.26 4.09 2.83
CA THR A 40 8.81 2.82 2.28
C THR A 40 9.63 2.50 1.04
N HIS A 41 10.12 1.27 0.97
CA HIS A 41 10.92 0.75 -0.14
C HIS A 41 10.10 -0.24 -0.97
N LEU A 42 10.44 -0.42 -2.25
CA LEU A 42 9.77 -1.40 -3.13
C LEU A 42 9.81 -2.82 -2.53
N LYS A 43 10.94 -3.21 -1.92
CA LYS A 43 11.09 -4.48 -1.21
C LYS A 43 10.05 -4.68 -0.11
N ASN A 44 9.58 -3.61 0.55
CA ASN A 44 8.54 -3.74 1.57
C ASN A 44 7.20 -4.17 0.97
N TYR A 45 6.87 -3.73 -0.25
CA TYR A 45 5.71 -4.23 -0.99
C TYR A 45 5.95 -5.66 -1.48
N GLU A 46 7.15 -5.96 -2.00
CA GLU A 46 7.49 -7.29 -2.50
C GLU A 46 7.43 -8.36 -1.39
N ASP A 47 8.02 -8.10 -0.22
CA ASP A 47 7.99 -8.99 0.95
C ASP A 47 6.56 -9.17 1.53
N ALA A 48 5.64 -8.28 1.18
CA ALA A 48 4.26 -8.34 1.63
C ALA A 48 3.37 -9.23 0.75
N ILE A 49 3.79 -9.52 -0.48
CA ILE A 49 3.00 -10.31 -1.42
C ILE A 49 2.95 -11.78 -0.96
N ASN A 50 1.73 -12.30 -0.88
CA ASN A 50 1.40 -13.69 -0.57
C ASN A 50 0.18 -14.14 -1.39
N GLU A 51 -0.25 -15.38 -1.20
CA GLU A 51 -1.41 -15.98 -1.90
C GLU A 51 -2.74 -15.23 -1.64
N GLN A 52 -2.83 -14.46 -0.56
CA GLN A 52 -4.02 -13.70 -0.18
C GLN A 52 -3.97 -12.25 -0.71
N THR A 53 -2.84 -11.82 -1.27
CA THR A 53 -2.63 -10.44 -1.71
C THR A 53 -3.46 -10.15 -2.95
N ALA A 54 -4.46 -9.30 -2.78
CA ALA A 54 -5.41 -8.93 -3.83
C ALA A 54 -5.11 -7.55 -4.43
N ALA A 55 -4.41 -6.67 -3.72
CA ALA A 55 -4.01 -5.37 -4.25
C ALA A 55 -2.74 -4.80 -3.57
N LEU A 56 -1.98 -4.04 -4.36
CA LEU A 56 -0.98 -3.10 -3.85
C LEU A 56 -1.61 -1.71 -3.90
N LEU A 57 -1.78 -1.08 -2.75
CA LEU A 57 -2.43 0.22 -2.65
C LEU A 57 -1.40 1.35 -2.56
N ARG A 58 -1.71 2.45 -3.23
CA ARG A 58 -1.01 3.73 -3.08
C ARG A 58 -2.04 4.81 -2.81
N VAL A 59 -1.89 5.52 -1.68
CA VAL A 59 -2.72 6.69 -1.35
C VAL A 59 -1.88 7.95 -1.48
N HIS A 60 -2.38 8.92 -2.24
CA HIS A 60 -1.73 10.21 -2.40
C HIS A 60 -1.96 11.10 -1.17
N GLN A 61 -0.89 11.67 -0.63
CA GLN A 61 -0.92 12.60 0.51
C GLN A 61 -1.38 13.98 0.02
N SER A 62 -2.68 14.18 -0.15
CA SER A 62 -3.23 15.39 -0.81
C SER A 62 -3.22 16.66 0.06
N ASN A 63 -3.21 16.53 1.39
CA ASN A 63 -3.37 17.63 2.34
C ASN A 63 -2.16 17.85 3.28
N TYR A 64 -1.09 17.07 3.13
CA TYR A 64 0.16 17.28 3.85
C TYR A 64 1.35 16.70 3.07
N ARG A 65 2.56 16.96 3.54
CA ARG A 65 3.79 16.36 3.02
C ARG A 65 4.73 16.03 4.16
N ILE A 66 5.40 14.87 4.09
CA ILE A 66 6.52 14.54 4.97
C ILE A 66 7.80 15.09 4.34
N VAL A 67 8.57 15.86 5.10
CA VAL A 67 9.82 16.50 4.62
C VAL A 67 11.01 16.00 5.44
N GLY A 68 12.19 15.95 4.83
CA GLY A 68 13.42 15.46 5.44
C GLY A 68 13.78 14.06 4.98
N PHE A 69 14.14 13.18 5.91
CA PHE A 69 14.59 11.82 5.61
C PHE A 69 13.42 10.90 5.21
N THR A 70 13.01 11.02 3.94
CA THR A 70 11.80 10.40 3.41
C THR A 70 12.09 9.52 2.19
N LYS A 71 11.24 8.53 1.95
CA LYS A 71 11.26 7.69 0.76
C LYS A 71 9.86 7.15 0.46
N GLU A 72 9.39 7.35 -0.77
CA GLU A 72 8.15 6.77 -1.27
C GLU A 72 8.47 5.94 -2.52
N VAL A 73 7.68 4.89 -2.77
CA VAL A 73 7.81 4.06 -3.97
C VAL A 73 7.08 4.76 -5.13
N PRO A 74 7.73 4.97 -6.29
CA PRO A 74 7.07 5.47 -7.51
C PRO A 74 5.91 4.58 -7.98
N LEU A 75 4.91 5.17 -8.65
CA LEU A 75 3.67 4.47 -9.02
C LEU A 75 3.94 3.45 -10.13
N ASP A 76 4.81 3.80 -11.07
CA ASP A 76 5.30 2.94 -12.13
C ASP A 76 6.03 1.72 -11.55
N GLU A 77 6.87 1.86 -10.53
CA GLU A 77 7.50 0.72 -9.85
C GLU A 77 6.46 -0.23 -9.23
N LEU A 78 5.41 0.31 -8.58
CA LEU A 78 4.31 -0.51 -8.05
C LEU A 78 3.52 -1.22 -9.15
N VAL A 79 3.29 -0.58 -10.29
CA VAL A 79 2.63 -1.20 -11.46
C VAL A 79 3.49 -2.34 -12.01
N GLN A 80 4.81 -2.17 -12.12
CA GLN A 80 5.71 -3.23 -12.56
C GLN A 80 5.71 -4.41 -11.58
N LEU A 81 5.74 -4.13 -10.28
CA LEU A 81 5.65 -5.16 -9.24
C LEU A 81 4.32 -5.92 -9.32
N GLY A 82 3.19 -5.21 -9.45
CA GLY A 82 1.88 -5.84 -9.63
C GLY A 82 1.82 -6.74 -10.87
N LYS A 83 2.37 -6.30 -12.01
CA LYS A 83 2.46 -7.11 -13.23
C LYS A 83 3.34 -8.36 -13.05
N LYS A 84 4.46 -8.23 -12.33
CA LYS A 84 5.39 -9.34 -12.03
C LYS A 84 4.66 -10.47 -11.31
N TYR A 85 3.84 -10.16 -10.30
CA TYR A 85 3.16 -11.17 -9.48
C TYR A 85 1.77 -11.57 -10.00
N SER A 86 1.10 -10.73 -10.78
CA SER A 86 -0.15 -11.10 -11.46
C SER A 86 0.06 -12.21 -12.50
N ARG A 87 1.18 -12.16 -13.24
CA ARG A 87 1.54 -13.20 -14.23
C ARG A 87 1.97 -14.54 -13.62
N ALA A 88 2.38 -14.54 -12.35
CA ALA A 88 2.72 -15.76 -11.63
C ALA A 88 1.47 -16.53 -11.16
N ASN A 89 0.34 -15.84 -11.00
CA ASN A 89 -0.92 -16.41 -10.52
C ASN A 89 -1.91 -16.79 -11.64
N SER A 90 -1.59 -16.51 -12.91
CA SER A 90 -2.43 -16.83 -14.07
C SER A 90 -2.24 -18.26 -14.62
N GLY A 91 -1.64 -19.15 -13.84
CA GLY A 91 -1.50 -20.59 -14.13
C GLY A 91 -2.61 -21.46 -13.52
N LEU A 92 -3.67 -20.84 -13.01
CA LEU A 92 -4.91 -21.47 -12.56
C LEU A 92 -6.07 -21.03 -13.45
#